data_AF-A0A836U5V9-F1
#
_entry.id   AF-A0A836U5V9-F1
#
_cell.length_a   1.000
_cell.length_b   1.000
_cell.length_c   1.000
_cell.angle_alpha   90.00
_cell.angle_beta   90.00
_cell.angle_gamma   90.00
#
_symmetry.space_group_name_H-M   'P 1'
#
loop_
_entity.id
_entity.type
_entity.pdbx_description
1 polymer ?
#
loop_
_entity_poly.entity_id
_entity_poly.type
_entity_poly.pdbx_seq_one_letter_code
_entity_poly.pdbx_strand_id
1 'polypeptide(L)'
;MPRSSALVNHIDHVCQLAGNSNHAAIGGDTDGQGGVEGAPHDVDTVADYQKIAPLLRDRDYSEDDIANIMYRNWQCFYERSLPVAGDEG
;
A
#
# COMPACT_ATOMS: atom_id res chain seq x y z
N MET A 1 -5.60 9.20 22.72
CA MET A 1 -4.34 8.97 21.97
C MET A 1 -4.67 9.09 20.49
N PRO A 2 -3.89 9.79 19.66
CA PRO A 2 -4.34 10.09 18.31
C PRO A 2 -4.47 8.79 17.53
N ARG A 3 -5.63 8.58 16.89
CA ARG A 3 -5.84 7.51 15.94
C ARG A 3 -4.89 7.76 14.75
N SER A 4 -3.95 6.83 14.57
CA SER A 4 -3.25 6.44 13.33
C SER A 4 -1.78 6.83 13.15
N SER A 5 -1.03 5.87 12.60
CA SER A 5 0.25 6.08 11.92
C SER A 5 0.11 7.11 10.81
N ALA A 6 1.11 7.99 10.66
CA ALA A 6 1.13 9.00 9.60
C ALA A 6 0.99 8.36 8.20
N LEU A 7 1.56 7.17 8.01
CA LEU A 7 1.46 6.40 6.78
C LEU A 7 0.01 6.13 6.33
N VAL A 8 -0.85 5.70 7.26
CA VAL A 8 -2.26 5.39 6.92
C VAL A 8 -3.04 6.67 6.62
N ASN A 9 -2.67 7.81 7.22
CA ASN A 9 -3.24 9.12 6.83
C ASN A 9 -2.93 9.47 5.37
N HIS A 10 -1.70 9.23 4.92
CA HIS A 10 -1.31 9.48 3.53
C HIS A 10 -2.08 8.57 2.55
N ILE A 11 -2.21 7.29 2.88
CA ILE A 11 -2.99 6.34 2.07
C ILE A 11 -4.45 6.78 1.97
N ASP A 12 -5.08 7.10 3.11
CA ASP A 12 -6.47 7.55 3.18
C ASP A 12 -6.69 8.84 2.37
N HIS A 13 -5.78 9.80 2.48
CA HIS A 13 -5.87 11.03 1.70
C HIS A 13 -5.84 10.77 0.19
N VAL A 14 -4.98 9.87 -0.30
CA VAL A 14 -4.95 9.48 -1.72
C VAL A 14 -6.26 8.82 -2.14
N CYS A 15 -6.82 7.93 -1.32
CA CYS A 15 -8.11 7.30 -1.59
C CYS A 15 -9.25 8.34 -1.65
N GLN A 16 -9.25 9.33 -0.75
CA GLN A 16 -10.22 10.42 -0.75
C GLN A 16 -10.13 11.27 -2.01
N LEU A 17 -8.91 11.60 -2.47
CA LEU A 17 -8.71 12.34 -3.72
C LEU A 17 -9.15 11.54 -4.95
N ALA A 18 -8.89 10.24 -4.97
CA ALA A 18 -9.29 9.35 -6.07
C ALA A 18 -10.79 8.96 -6.02
N GLY A 19 -11.43 9.13 -4.86
CA GLY A 19 -12.81 8.70 -4.58
C GLY A 19 -12.97 7.18 -4.42
N ASN A 20 -11.89 6.41 -4.36
CA ASN A 20 -11.89 4.95 -4.18
C ASN A 20 -10.47 4.43 -3.83
N SER A 21 -10.34 3.13 -3.53
CA SER A 21 -9.06 2.49 -3.18
C SER A 21 -8.18 2.08 -4.36
N ASN A 22 -8.64 2.18 -5.61
CA ASN A 22 -8.02 1.52 -6.79
C ASN A 22 -6.73 2.20 -7.29
N HIS A 23 -6.30 3.26 -6.61
CA HIS A 23 -5.20 4.14 -7.04
C HIS A 23 -4.15 4.38 -5.95
N ALA A 24 -4.20 3.62 -4.85
CA ALA A 24 -3.22 3.69 -3.77
C ALA A 24 -2.50 2.33 -3.62
N ALA A 25 -1.18 2.33 -3.51
CA ALA A 25 -0.40 1.12 -3.29
C ALA A 25 0.84 1.43 -2.44
N ILE A 26 1.41 0.41 -1.80
CA ILE A 26 2.58 0.56 -0.92
C ILE A 26 3.87 0.50 -1.74
N GLY A 27 4.73 1.50 -1.59
CA GLY A 27 6.08 1.55 -2.14
C GLY A 27 7.05 1.95 -1.04
N GLY A 28 7.65 0.95 -0.40
CA GLY A 28 8.33 1.14 0.88
C GLY A 28 9.77 1.63 0.85
N ASP A 29 10.39 1.72 -0.33
CA ASP A 29 11.78 2.19 -0.55
C ASP A 29 12.81 1.75 0.53
N THR A 30 12.73 0.48 0.94
CA THR A 30 13.36 0.00 2.18
C THR A 30 14.89 -0.02 2.16
N ASP A 31 15.49 -0.01 0.97
CA ASP A 31 16.94 0.07 0.74
C ASP A 31 17.40 1.50 0.37
N GLY A 32 16.50 2.37 -0.11
CA GLY A 32 16.77 3.77 -0.43
C GLY A 32 16.66 4.73 0.77
N GLN A 33 15.85 4.39 1.77
CA GLN A 33 15.56 5.25 2.93
C GLN A 33 16.66 5.29 4.00
N GLY A 34 17.83 4.68 3.78
CA GLY A 34 18.95 4.72 4.74
C GLY A 34 18.76 3.85 5.99
N GLY A 35 17.90 2.84 5.92
CA GLY A 35 17.61 1.92 7.03
C GLY A 35 16.53 2.46 7.98
N VAL A 36 16.55 1.97 9.22
CA VAL A 36 15.50 2.24 10.24
C VAL A 36 15.39 3.73 10.58
N GLU A 37 16.49 4.50 10.50
CA GLU A 37 16.46 5.94 10.84
C GLU A 37 15.66 6.80 9.86
N GLY A 38 15.53 6.39 8.59
CA GLY A 38 14.72 7.08 7.59
C GLY A 38 13.35 6.45 7.35
N ALA A 39 13.04 5.35 8.02
CA ALA A 39 11.74 4.71 7.94
C ALA A 39 10.68 5.49 8.75
N PRO A 40 9.40 5.46 8.35
CA PRO A 40 8.33 5.92 9.23
C PRO A 40 8.41 5.20 10.58
N HIS A 41 8.19 5.92 11.69
CA HIS A 41 8.30 5.39 13.06
C HIS A 41 7.55 4.07 13.35
N ASP A 42 6.59 3.69 12.51
CA ASP A 42 5.75 2.51 12.67
C ASP A 42 6.18 1.30 11.80
N VAL A 43 7.23 1.45 10.97
CA VAL A 43 7.71 0.46 10.00
C VAL A 43 9.23 0.26 10.15
N ASP A 44 9.65 -0.71 10.97
CA ASP A 44 11.07 -1.03 11.16
C ASP A 44 11.57 -2.07 10.15
N THR A 45 10.66 -2.91 9.64
CA THR A 45 10.96 -4.01 8.72
C THR A 45 9.86 -4.16 7.66
N VAL A 46 10.14 -4.91 6.58
CA VAL A 46 9.13 -5.25 5.56
C VAL A 46 7.91 -5.97 6.17
N ALA A 47 8.10 -6.70 7.28
CA ALA A 47 7.00 -7.37 7.96
C ALA A 47 5.99 -6.38 8.59
N ASP A 48 6.44 -5.17 8.92
CA ASP A 48 5.60 -4.18 9.59
C ASP A 48 4.55 -3.55 8.68
N TYR A 49 4.68 -3.68 7.35
CA TYR A 49 3.63 -3.26 6.41
C TYR A 49 2.30 -3.99 6.66
N GLN A 50 2.32 -5.18 7.27
CA GLN A 50 1.10 -5.90 7.66
C GLN A 50 0.27 -5.14 8.71
N LYS A 51 0.86 -4.20 9.46
CA LYS A 51 0.15 -3.35 10.44
C LYS A 51 -0.78 -2.34 9.77
N ILE A 52 -0.66 -2.09 8.46
CA ILE A 52 -1.53 -1.15 7.73
C ILE A 52 -2.96 -1.69 7.64
N ALA A 53 -3.13 -2.99 7.38
CA ALA A 53 -4.44 -3.61 7.22
C ALA A 53 -5.40 -3.40 8.41
N PRO A 54 -5.03 -3.67 9.68
CA PRO A 54 -5.92 -3.38 10.81
C PRO A 54 -6.21 -1.90 10.99
N LEU A 55 -5.25 -1.01 10.70
CA LEU A 55 -5.46 0.44 10.80
C LEU A 55 -6.42 1.00 9.73
N LEU A 56 -6.44 0.41 8.54
CA LEU A 56 -7.43 0.71 7.50
C LEU A 56 -8.80 0.15 7.87
N ARG A 57 -8.86 -1.05 8.45
CA ARG A 57 -10.11 -1.65 8.93
C ARG A 57 -10.78 -0.79 10.01
N ASP A 58 -9.99 -0.21 10.91
CA ASP A 58 -10.46 0.76 11.92
C ASP A 58 -11.01 2.07 11.32
N ARG A 59 -10.82 2.30 10.01
CA ARG A 59 -11.35 3.42 9.22
C ARG A 59 -12.47 3.01 8.27
N ASP A 60 -13.11 1.87 8.51
CA ASP A 60 -14.23 1.34 7.72
C ASP A 60 -13.89 0.98 6.26
N TYR A 61 -12.60 0.77 5.95
CA TYR A 61 -12.22 0.16 4.66
C TYR A 61 -12.72 -1.29 4.61
N SER A 62 -13.33 -1.68 3.49
CA SER A 62 -13.72 -3.07 3.27
C SER A 62 -12.49 -3.96 3.07
N GLU A 63 -12.65 -5.28 3.24
CA GLU A 63 -11.55 -6.22 2.94
C GLU A 63 -11.10 -6.14 1.46
N ASP A 64 -12.01 -5.79 0.55
CA ASP A 64 -11.68 -5.58 -0.86
C ASP A 64 -10.83 -4.32 -1.04
N ASP A 65 -11.18 -3.21 -0.38
CA ASP A 65 -10.38 -1.98 -0.43
C ASP A 65 -8.99 -2.17 0.20
N ILE A 66 -8.92 -2.91 1.31
CA ILE A 66 -7.65 -3.28 1.96
C ILE A 66 -6.81 -4.13 0.99
N ALA A 67 -7.42 -5.12 0.32
CA ALA A 67 -6.71 -5.95 -0.65
C ALA A 67 -6.20 -5.12 -1.85
N ASN A 68 -6.99 -4.13 -2.31
CA ASN A 68 -6.59 -3.20 -3.35
C ASN A 68 -5.29 -2.48 -2.98
N ILE A 69 -5.24 -1.89 -1.79
CA ILE A 69 -4.09 -1.13 -1.29
C ILE A 69 -2.88 -2.05 -1.03
N MET A 70 -3.11 -3.20 -0.42
CA MET A 70 -2.04 -4.10 0.02
C MET A 70 -1.35 -4.80 -1.15
N TYR A 71 -2.06 -5.15 -2.23
CA TYR A 71 -1.45 -5.83 -3.37
C TYR A 71 -2.19 -5.72 -4.71
N ARG A 72 -3.54 -5.71 -4.76
CA ARG A 72 -4.25 -5.88 -6.05
C ARG A 72 -3.99 -4.73 -7.02
N ASN A 73 -3.79 -3.51 -6.54
CA ASN A 73 -3.50 -2.38 -7.43
C ASN A 73 -2.16 -2.56 -8.16
N TRP A 74 -1.14 -3.09 -7.47
CA TRP A 74 0.12 -3.46 -8.13
C TRP A 74 -0.08 -4.62 -9.09
N GLN A 75 -0.79 -5.66 -8.66
CA GLN A 75 -1.10 -6.81 -9.51
C GLN A 75 -1.80 -6.39 -10.81
N CYS A 76 -2.87 -5.61 -10.73
CA CYS A 76 -3.63 -5.12 -11.89
C CYS A 76 -2.78 -4.19 -12.77
N PHE A 77 -1.88 -3.40 -12.19
CA PHE A 77 -0.94 -2.60 -12.97
C PHE A 77 -0.01 -3.49 -13.79
N TYR A 78 0.64 -4.47 -13.15
CA TYR A 78 1.57 -5.37 -13.84
C TYR A 78 0.88 -6.26 -14.88
N GLU A 79 -0.31 -6.80 -14.59
CA GLU A 79 -1.11 -7.58 -15.56
C GLU A 79 -1.47 -6.78 -16.82
N ARG A 80 -1.65 -5.46 -16.69
CA ARG A 80 -1.96 -4.58 -17.83
C ARG A 80 -0.73 -4.08 -18.56
N SER A 81 0.40 -3.98 -17.88
CA SER A 81 1.59 -3.29 -18.39
C SER A 81 2.73 -4.21 -18.81
N LEU A 82 2.82 -5.42 -18.26
CA LEU A 82 3.82 -6.38 -18.69
C LEU A 82 3.41 -7.02 -20.01
N PRO A 83 4.38 -7.36 -20.88
CA PRO A 83 4.09 -8.16 -22.06
C PRO A 83 3.46 -9.48 -21.66
N VAL A 84 2.47 -9.94 -22.43
CA VAL A 84 2.10 -11.35 -22.38
C VAL A 84 3.34 -12.17 -22.73
N ALA A 85 3.62 -13.22 -21.95
CA ALA A 85 4.68 -14.16 -22.28
C ALA A 85 4.44 -14.63 -23.73
N GLY A 86 5.46 -14.46 -24.58
CA GLY A 86 5.31 -14.61 -26.02
C GLY A 86 4.73 -15.96 -26.41
N ASP A 87 3.75 -15.94 -27.32
CA ASP A 87 3.56 -17.02 -28.27
C ASP A 87 4.89 -17.19 -29.02
N GLU A 88 5.68 -18.19 -28.61
CA GLU A 88 6.80 -18.68 -29.40
C GLU A 88 6.22 -19.43 -30.60
N GLY A 89 5.96 -18.67 -31.68
CA GLY A 89 5.71 -19.20 -33.03
C GLY A 89 7.00 -19.54 -33.75
#